data_AF-A0A2E9FEC8-F1
#
_entry.id   AF-A0A2E9FEC8-F1
#
_cell.length_a   1.000
_cell.length_b   1.000
_cell.length_c   1.000
_cell.angle_alpha   90.00
_cell.angle_beta   90.00
_cell.angle_gamma   90.00
#
_symmetry.space_group_name_H-M   'P 1'
#
loop_
_entity.id
_entity.type
_entity.pdbx_description
1 polymer ?
#
loop_
_entity_poly.entity_id
_entity_poly.type
_entity_poly.pdbx_seq_one_letter_code
_entity_poly.pdbx_strand_id
1 'polypeptide(L)' 'MEREVKQWTKQLGTSVYDRGQGVTVDSSDNIYVTGRTEGDLDGNTKMGGSDFFVVKYNSSGNKQ' A
#
# COMPACT_ATOMS: atom_id res chain seq x y z
N MET A 1 -29.30 11.09 -9.13
CA MET A 1 -28.24 10.10 -9.38
C MET A 1 -26.92 10.77 -9.08
N GLU A 2 -26.24 10.36 -8.01
CA GLU A 2 -24.83 10.71 -7.85
C GLU A 2 -24.02 9.93 -8.88
N ARG A 3 -23.13 10.62 -9.59
CA ARG A 3 -22.13 9.96 -10.44
C ARG A 3 -20.97 9.61 -9.53
N GLU A 4 -20.60 8.34 -9.48
CA GLU A 4 -19.36 7.91 -8.84
C GLU A 4 -18.18 8.57 -9.55
N VAL A 5 -17.43 9.42 -8.82
CA VAL A 5 -16.19 10.02 -9.32
C VAL A 5 -15.03 9.26 -8.70
N LYS A 6 -14.11 8.80 -9.56
CA LYS A 6 -12.85 8.22 -9.13
C LYS A 6 -12.10 9.23 -8.26
N GLN A 7 -11.89 8.89 -6.98
CA GLN A 7 -11.15 9.72 -6.04
C GLN A 7 -9.65 9.68 -6.33
N TRP A 8 -9.06 8.47 -6.35
CA TRP A 8 -7.63 8.29 -6.61
C TRP A 8 -7.30 6.88 -7.10
N THR A 9 -6.10 6.75 -7.69
CA THR A 9 -5.39 5.47 -7.84
C THR A 9 -4.01 5.66 -7.24
N LYS A 10 -3.58 4.72 -6.41
CA LYS A 10 -2.24 4.70 -5.82
C LYS A 10 -1.57 3.39 -6.19
N GLN A 11 -0.28 3.46 -6.48
CA GLN A 11 0.57 2.31 -6.70
C GLN A 11 1.76 2.43 -5.76
N LEU A 12 2.05 1.34 -5.06
CA LEU A 12 3.24 1.16 -4.24
C LEU A 12 3.89 -0.16 -4.66
N GLY A 13 5.18 -0.11 -4.96
CA GLY A 13 5.97 -1.23 -5.41
C GLY A 13 7.36 -0.77 -5.84
N THR A 14 8.11 -1.68 -6.41
CA THR A 14 9.50 -1.58 -6.83
C THR A 14 9.62 -1.95 -8.31
N SER A 15 10.86 -2.02 -8.82
CA SER A 15 11.14 -2.53 -10.17
C SER A 15 11.23 -4.07 -10.24
N VAL A 16 11.08 -4.76 -9.11
CA VAL A 16 11.12 -6.23 -9.00
C VAL A 16 9.76 -6.78 -8.55
N TYR A 17 9.73 -8.02 -8.04
CA TYR A 17 8.47 -8.65 -7.67
C TYR A 17 7.90 -8.08 -6.37
N ASP A 18 6.66 -7.60 -6.44
CA ASP A 18 5.87 -7.16 -5.30
C ASP A 18 4.47 -7.74 -5.37
N ARG A 19 3.94 -8.10 -4.20
CA ARG A 19 2.59 -8.68 -4.11
C ARG A 19 1.83 -8.14 -2.92
N GLY A 20 0.72 -7.45 -3.19
CA GLY A 20 -0.29 -7.15 -2.18
C GLY A 20 -0.99 -8.43 -1.69
N GLN A 21 -1.17 -8.54 -0.38
CA GLN A 21 -1.73 -9.74 0.26
C GLN A 21 -3.05 -9.47 0.99
N GLY A 22 -3.27 -8.25 1.51
CA GLY A 22 -4.49 -7.92 2.21
C GLY A 22 -4.70 -6.43 2.37
N VAL A 23 -5.97 -6.06 2.55
CA VAL A 23 -6.40 -4.69 2.84
C VAL A 23 -7.42 -4.68 3.97
N THR A 24 -7.33 -3.70 4.86
CA THR A 24 -8.34 -3.44 5.90
C THR A 24 -8.50 -1.94 6.13
N VAL A 25 -9.60 -1.54 6.77
CA VAL A 25 -9.93 -0.15 7.09
C VAL A 25 -10.24 -0.07 8.58
N ASP A 26 -9.67 0.91 9.28
CA ASP A 26 -9.96 1.16 10.69
C ASP A 26 -11.20 2.07 10.89
N SER A 27 -11.61 2.30 12.13
CA SER A 27 -12.76 3.15 12.47
C SER A 27 -12.55 4.66 12.18
N SER A 28 -11.36 5.04 11.72
CA SER A 28 -11.01 6.41 11.33
C SER A 28 -10.75 6.52 9.82
N ASP A 29 -11.26 5.56 9.04
CA ASP A 29 -11.12 5.47 7.58
C ASP A 29 -9.67 5.45 7.10
N ASN A 30 -8.73 4.98 7.95
CA ASN A 30 -7.39 4.69 7.49
C ASN A 30 -7.35 3.33 6.83
N ILE A 31 -6.70 3.27 5.68
CA ILE A 31 -6.55 2.08 4.86
C ILE A 31 -5.17 1.49 5.11
N TYR A 32 -5.13 0.21 5.47
CA TYR A 32 -3.90 -0.53 5.67
C TYR A 32 -3.77 -1.57 4.57
N VAL A 33 -2.65 -1.55 3.84
CA VAL A 33 -2.33 -2.56 2.84
C VAL A 33 -1.10 -3.32 3.30
N THR A 34 -1.18 -4.65 3.22
CA THR A 34 -0.08 -5.56 3.56
C THR A 34 0.38 -6.31 2.33
N GLY A 35 1.64 -6.71 2.31
CA GLY A 35 2.18 -7.49 1.21
C GLY A 35 3.61 -7.93 1.42
N ARG A 36 4.19 -8.42 0.32
CA ARG A 36 5.60 -8.78 0.23
C ARG A 36 6.29 -8.02 -0.90
N THR A 37 7.57 -7.75 -0.70
CA THR A 37 8.46 -7.14 -1.70
C THR A 37 9.74 -7.95 -1.83
N GLU A 38 10.30 -8.01 -3.04
CA GLU A 38 11.64 -8.53 -3.33
C GLU A 38 12.65 -7.42 -3.62
N GLY A 39 12.28 -6.15 -3.40
CA GLY A 39 13.12 -4.98 -3.65
C GLY A 39 13.19 -4.01 -2.47
N ASP A 40 13.98 -2.95 -2.65
CA ASP A 40 14.03 -1.84 -1.72
C ASP A 40 12.73 -1.03 -1.86
N LEU A 41 11.88 -1.07 -0.84
CA LEU A 41 10.55 -0.49 -0.87
C LEU A 41 10.43 0.69 0.08
N ASP A 42 9.97 1.82 -0.46
CA ASP A 42 9.63 3.01 0.31
C ASP A 42 10.77 3.55 1.21
N GLY A 43 12.00 3.52 0.69
CA GLY A 43 13.19 3.95 1.41
C GLY A 43 13.75 2.91 2.40
N ASN A 44 13.15 1.72 2.48
CA ASN A 44 13.66 0.61 3.27
C ASN A 44 14.45 -0.34 2.38
N THR A 45 15.69 -0.63 2.77
CA THR A 45 16.52 -1.63 2.10
C THR A 45 16.04 -3.02 2.47
N LYS A 46 15.86 -3.87 1.46
CA LYS A 46 15.44 -5.25 1.66
C LYS A 46 16.51 -6.08 2.36
N MET A 47 16.06 -6.96 3.25
CA MET A 47 16.86 -7.97 3.93
C MET A 47 16.50 -9.38 3.42
N GLY A 48 17.46 -10.05 2.80
CA GLY A 48 17.27 -11.43 2.31
C GLY A 48 16.52 -11.51 0.98
N GLY A 49 15.67 -12.53 0.81
CA GLY A 49 15.00 -12.86 -0.46
C GLY A 49 13.68 -12.12 -0.69
N SER A 50 12.87 -11.93 0.36
CA SER A 50 11.62 -11.19 0.32
C SER A 50 11.26 -10.68 1.72
N ASP A 51 10.80 -9.43 1.80
CA ASP A 51 10.35 -8.79 3.03
C ASP A 51 8.85 -8.53 3.03
N PHE A 52 8.29 -8.41 4.24
CA PHE A 52 6.91 -7.95 4.42
C PHE A 52 6.86 -6.44 4.51
N PHE A 53 5.76 -5.87 4.01
CA PHE A 53 5.45 -4.45 4.23
C PHE A 53 4.03 -4.27 4.76
N VAL A 54 3.85 -3.18 5.48
CA VAL A 54 2.55 -2.60 5.83
C VAL A 54 2.63 -1.13 5.44
N VAL A 55 1.65 -0.64 4.70
CA VAL A 55 1.51 0.79 4.38
C VAL A 55 0.15 1.28 4.87
N LYS A 56 0.14 2.49 5.43
CA LYS A 56 -1.06 3.19 5.86
C LYS A 56 -1.37 4.35 4.91
N TYR A 57 -2.61 4.45 4.46
CA TYR A 57 -3.16 5.65 3.83
C TYR A 57 -4.29 6.19 4.69
N ASN A 58 -4.46 7.51 4.74
CA ASN A 58 -5.66 8.11 5.33
C ASN A 58 -6.86 8.07 4.35
N SER A 59 -8.02 8.54 4.80
CA SER A 59 -9.27 8.54 4.00
C SER A 59 -9.19 9.33 2.69
N SER A 60 -8.28 10.31 2.61
CA SER A 60 -7.99 11.07 1.39
C SER A 60 -6.99 10.38 0.45
N GLY A 61 -6.52 9.18 0.81
CA GLY A 61 -5.53 8.42 0.04
C GLY A 61 -4.08 8.92 0.22
N ASN A 62 -3.79 9.75 1.24
CA ASN A 62 -2.42 10.18 1.52
C ASN A 62 -1.72 9.16 2.39
N LYS A 63 -0.54 8.70 1.94
CA LYS A 63 0.32 7.81 2.72
C LYS A 63 0.74 8.50 4.03
N GLN A 64 0.69 7.78 5.15
CA GLN A 64 1.05 8.26 6.49
C GLN A 64 2.41 7.71 6.93
#